data_AF-A0A384I988-F1
#
_entry.id   AF-A0A384I988-F1
#
_cell.length_a   1.000
_cell.length_b   1.000
_cell.length_c   1.000
_cell.angle_alpha   90.00
_cell.angle_beta   90.00
_cell.angle_gamma   90.00
#
_symmetry.space_group_name_H-M   'P 1'
#
loop_
_entity.id
_entity.type
_entity.pdbx_description
1 polymer ?
#
loop_
_entity_poly.entity_id
_entity_poly.type
_entity_poly.pdbx_seq_one_letter_code
_entity_poly.pdbx_strand_id
1 'polypeptide(L)'
;MRGSRNPRSRTDHQNRRPALGRRLDGRAVFGDHRAARDGERHPPGRLQPGADLPVPALAEPDHPAGLAGTDETTGALHPVAATPRDQRRRTATPRRHTPVTGHRTTPRCLLLVAPERVPEPWRSRVGELVNPTWWPGALDRCPDENPPLEDVTVLVTTHQELGATALSRMPALRLVIATSTATDYIDLDHCHRRGIAVHNTPGYTGPSVAEHAFALLLATARHICEADAAAHGRTAQAPPSAGFDLAGRTAGIVGLGDIGTRIARIAMGFGMRVLYVNPSARHLDGATPVSLGRMLADADVVFLSAPLTPSTRHLMNRDRFHAMKSGAILINVSADELVDPGALRSALLEGRLAGAALDLAGPTTPYAGLPRLTMTHRRGTYTYECLERRAAIWVATLERAVGELPEGGVQAEGCPSPPAPGRRAETCLDEHA
;
A
#
# COMPACT_ATOMS: atom_id res chain seq x y z
N MET A 1 -44.00 -43.31 -63.98
CA MET A 1 -45.43 -43.16 -63.65
C MET A 1 -45.62 -41.83 -62.92
N ARG A 2 -46.58 -41.01 -63.41
CA ARG A 2 -47.35 -39.89 -62.80
C ARG A 2 -46.69 -39.08 -61.65
N GLY A 3 -46.61 -37.74 -61.65
CA GLY A 3 -47.10 -36.69 -62.54
C GLY A 3 -47.05 -35.29 -61.89
N SER A 4 -47.10 -34.27 -62.75
CA SER A 4 -47.66 -32.89 -62.59
C SER A 4 -47.13 -31.96 -61.49
N ARG A 5 -46.33 -30.91 -61.79
CA ARG A 5 -46.71 -29.53 -62.27
C ARG A 5 -47.63 -28.77 -61.29
N ASN A 6 -47.27 -27.64 -60.66
CA ASN A 6 -46.87 -26.26 -61.08
C ASN A 6 -47.90 -25.24 -60.45
N PRO A 7 -47.79 -23.90 -60.54
CA PRO A 7 -47.74 -23.02 -59.36
C PRO A 7 -48.68 -21.77 -59.44
N ARG A 8 -48.51 -20.81 -58.51
CA ARG A 8 -48.84 -19.35 -58.58
C ARG A 8 -50.31 -18.88 -58.73
N SER A 9 -50.69 -17.96 -57.83
CA SER A 9 -51.55 -16.76 -58.10
C SER A 9 -51.43 -15.79 -56.90
N ARG A 10 -50.85 -14.59 -57.01
CA ARG A 10 -51.45 -13.29 -57.42
C ARG A 10 -52.84 -13.02 -56.84
N THR A 11 -52.99 -11.97 -56.01
CA THR A 11 -53.82 -10.77 -56.30
C THR A 11 -53.68 -9.69 -55.22
N ASP A 12 -53.60 -8.44 -55.70
CA ASP A 12 -53.79 -7.16 -55.01
C ASP A 12 -55.17 -7.01 -54.33
N HIS A 13 -55.24 -6.19 -53.26
CA HIS A 13 -56.23 -5.10 -53.15
C HIS A 13 -55.98 -4.14 -51.95
N GLN A 14 -55.66 -2.89 -52.29
CA GLN A 14 -56.22 -1.62 -51.80
C GLN A 14 -56.68 -1.44 -50.34
N ASN A 15 -55.93 -0.60 -49.62
CA ASN A 15 -56.31 0.72 -49.08
C ASN A 15 -57.64 0.90 -48.31
N ARG A 16 -57.58 1.20 -46.99
CA ARG A 16 -58.48 2.12 -46.25
C ARG A 16 -57.92 2.45 -44.85
N ARG A 17 -57.67 3.74 -44.57
CA ARG A 17 -57.63 4.35 -43.22
C ARG A 17 -59.03 4.87 -42.85
N PRO A 18 -59.38 4.94 -41.55
CA PRO A 18 -59.31 6.20 -40.76
C PRO A 18 -58.77 5.95 -39.31
N ALA A 19 -57.90 6.78 -38.71
CA ALA A 19 -58.04 8.12 -38.13
C ALA A 19 -58.54 8.18 -36.66
N LEU A 20 -57.73 8.84 -35.81
CA LEU A 20 -57.97 9.37 -34.44
C LEU A 20 -58.19 8.34 -33.31
N GLY A 21 -57.53 8.38 -32.15
CA GLY A 21 -56.59 9.31 -31.54
C GLY A 21 -56.74 9.25 -30.02
N ARG A 22 -55.65 9.09 -29.26
CA ARG A 22 -55.38 9.81 -28.00
C ARG A 22 -53.98 9.47 -27.48
N ARG A 23 -53.29 10.54 -27.08
CA ARG A 23 -51.95 10.64 -26.48
C ARG A 23 -51.98 10.19 -25.02
N LEU A 24 -50.79 9.85 -24.51
CA LEU A 24 -50.08 10.41 -23.33
C LEU A 24 -48.83 9.50 -23.14
N ASP A 25 -47.66 9.92 -23.62
CA ASP A 25 -46.57 10.57 -22.84
C ASP A 25 -46.03 9.63 -21.71
N GLY A 26 -44.76 9.25 -21.63
CA GLY A 26 -43.55 9.99 -21.99
C GLY A 26 -42.31 9.16 -22.35
N ARG A 27 -41.46 9.84 -23.13
CA ARG A 27 -40.07 9.56 -23.52
C ARG A 27 -39.15 9.56 -22.27
N ALA A 28 -37.92 9.04 -22.27
CA ALA A 28 -36.94 9.10 -23.35
C ALA A 28 -35.87 8.00 -23.29
N VAL A 29 -35.48 7.61 -24.49
CA VAL A 29 -34.31 6.85 -24.93
C VAL A 29 -33.20 7.85 -25.22
N PHE A 30 -31.93 7.50 -24.96
CA PHE A 30 -30.81 8.13 -25.67
C PHE A 30 -29.85 7.07 -26.20
N GLY A 31 -29.74 7.05 -27.53
CA GLY A 31 -28.82 6.25 -28.31
C GLY A 31 -27.71 7.09 -28.92
N ASP A 32 -26.60 6.40 -29.16
CA ASP A 32 -25.65 6.43 -30.27
C ASP A 32 -25.62 7.66 -31.21
N HIS A 33 -24.41 8.24 -31.37
CA HIS A 33 -24.11 9.15 -32.47
C HIS A 33 -22.72 8.87 -33.07
N ARG A 34 -22.74 8.38 -34.32
CA ARG A 34 -21.65 8.51 -35.29
C ARG A 34 -21.96 9.63 -36.30
N ALA A 35 -20.86 10.25 -36.74
CA ALA A 35 -20.60 10.93 -38.01
C ALA A 35 -20.89 12.45 -38.14
N ALA A 36 -19.81 13.22 -38.27
CA ALA A 36 -19.67 14.28 -39.28
C ALA A 36 -18.19 14.38 -39.71
N ARG A 37 -17.97 14.52 -41.02
CA ARG A 37 -16.68 14.65 -41.71
C ARG A 37 -16.37 16.12 -42.05
N ASP A 38 -15.08 16.34 -42.27
CA ASP A 38 -14.40 17.36 -43.07
C ASP A 38 -14.20 18.78 -42.50
N GLY A 39 -12.92 19.15 -42.37
CA GLY A 39 -12.42 20.46 -41.99
C GLY A 39 -10.89 20.47 -41.83
N GLU A 40 -10.20 20.66 -42.95
CA GLU A 40 -8.83 21.18 -43.16
C GLU A 40 -7.64 20.70 -42.29
N ARG A 41 -6.65 20.10 -42.98
CA ARG A 41 -5.32 19.76 -42.44
C ARG A 41 -4.40 20.97 -42.51
N HIS A 42 -3.83 21.37 -41.38
CA HIS A 42 -2.61 22.20 -41.32
C HIS A 42 -1.40 21.32 -40.96
N PRO A 43 -0.21 21.55 -41.55
CA PRO A 43 0.97 20.73 -41.29
C PRO A 43 1.58 21.03 -39.89
N PRO A 44 2.22 20.05 -39.23
CA PRO A 44 2.84 20.28 -37.93
C PRO A 44 4.11 21.13 -38.09
N GLY A 45 4.14 22.28 -37.41
CA GLY A 45 5.32 23.09 -37.24
C GLY A 45 6.38 22.37 -36.40
N ARG A 46 7.63 22.40 -36.86
CA ARG A 46 8.81 21.95 -36.12
C ARG A 46 8.96 22.77 -34.82
N LEU A 47 8.88 22.11 -33.66
CA LEU A 47 9.40 22.66 -32.40
C LEU A 47 10.89 22.33 -32.30
N GLN A 48 11.72 23.36 -32.16
CA GLN A 48 13.15 23.24 -31.85
C GLN A 48 13.37 22.92 -30.35
N PRO A 49 14.49 22.27 -29.99
CA PRO A 49 14.78 21.89 -28.60
C PRO A 49 15.46 23.02 -27.83
N GLY A 50 15.08 23.20 -26.56
CA GLY A 50 15.93 23.81 -25.53
C GLY A 50 15.36 25.05 -24.83
N ALA A 51 15.02 24.89 -23.55
CA ALA A 51 15.35 25.84 -22.48
C ALA A 51 15.00 25.19 -21.12
N ASP A 52 16.04 24.78 -20.39
CA ASP A 52 15.95 24.35 -19.00
C ASP A 52 15.38 25.50 -18.14
N LEU A 53 14.30 25.22 -17.40
CA LEU A 53 13.79 26.13 -16.38
C LEU A 53 14.40 25.74 -15.01
N PRO A 54 14.98 26.68 -14.25
CA PRO A 54 15.61 26.38 -12.98
C PRO A 54 14.56 26.13 -11.89
N VAL A 55 14.76 25.06 -11.11
CA VAL A 55 14.00 24.75 -9.89
C VAL A 55 14.48 25.68 -8.76
N PRO A 56 13.60 26.44 -8.08
CA PRO A 56 14.03 27.27 -6.95
C PRO A 56 14.30 26.40 -5.71
N ALA A 57 15.47 26.62 -5.10
CA ALA A 57 15.88 26.01 -3.85
C ALA A 57 14.99 26.50 -2.69
N LEU A 58 14.47 25.55 -1.91
CA LEU A 58 13.77 25.85 -0.65
C LEU A 58 14.82 26.24 0.40
N ALA A 59 14.70 27.45 0.94
CA ALA A 59 15.52 27.96 2.02
C ALA A 59 15.14 27.30 3.36
N GLU A 60 16.16 26.86 4.10
CA GLU A 60 16.08 26.40 5.49
C GLU A 60 15.67 27.56 6.44
N PRO A 61 14.90 27.33 7.51
CA PRO A 61 14.61 28.36 8.50
C PRO A 61 15.73 28.50 9.54
N ASP A 62 16.31 29.70 9.61
CA ASP A 62 17.28 30.12 10.62
C ASP A 62 16.68 30.17 12.05
N HIS A 63 17.44 29.67 13.03
CA HIS A 63 17.24 29.89 14.45
C HIS A 63 17.51 31.36 14.84
N PRO A 64 16.70 32.01 15.69
CA PRO A 64 17.08 33.30 16.25
C PRO A 64 17.91 33.12 17.54
N ALA A 65 19.15 33.61 17.49
CA ALA A 65 19.96 33.93 18.65
C ALA A 65 19.69 35.37 19.12
N GLY A 66 19.56 35.53 20.44
CA GLY A 66 20.10 36.64 21.24
C GLY A 66 19.65 38.09 20.93
N LEU A 67 18.91 38.68 21.87
CA LEU A 67 18.98 40.10 22.16
C LEU A 67 19.24 40.31 23.66
N ALA A 68 20.23 41.17 23.93
CA ALA A 68 20.73 41.55 25.25
C ALA A 68 20.13 42.90 25.70
N GLY A 69 20.19 43.12 27.02
CA GLY A 69 19.98 44.40 27.72
C GLY A 69 19.10 44.20 28.96
N THR A 70 19.37 44.73 30.16
CA THR A 70 20.39 45.62 30.74
C THR A 70 20.30 45.53 32.28
N ASP A 71 21.32 46.07 32.95
CA ASP A 71 21.39 46.60 34.33
C ASP A 71 21.75 45.71 35.55
N GLU A 72 23.02 45.91 35.94
CA GLU A 72 23.55 46.30 37.27
C GLU A 72 22.75 45.97 38.54
N THR A 73 23.39 45.27 39.50
CA THR A 73 23.98 45.90 40.71
C THR A 73 24.61 44.90 41.69
N THR A 74 25.87 45.20 42.06
CA THR A 74 26.47 45.13 43.42
C THR A 74 26.70 43.79 44.15
N GLY A 75 27.96 43.56 44.57
CA GLY A 75 28.22 43.03 45.92
C GLY A 75 29.28 41.93 46.13
N ALA A 76 30.56 42.33 46.13
CA ALA A 76 31.56 42.03 47.17
C ALA A 76 32.03 40.59 47.56
N LEU A 77 33.35 40.38 47.35
CA LEU A 77 34.41 39.97 48.32
C LEU A 77 34.53 38.49 48.85
N HIS A 78 35.57 37.78 48.33
CA HIS A 78 36.72 37.04 48.96
C HIS A 78 36.58 36.16 50.26
N PRO A 79 37.57 35.31 50.63
CA PRO A 79 38.39 34.34 49.88
C PRO A 79 38.67 32.99 50.64
N VAL A 80 39.37 32.09 49.94
CA VAL A 80 40.28 30.98 50.33
C VAL A 80 40.68 30.82 51.83
N ALA A 81 40.69 29.58 52.33
CA ALA A 81 41.68 29.13 53.33
C ALA A 81 41.92 27.61 53.29
N ALA A 82 43.17 27.24 53.59
CA ALA A 82 43.80 25.96 53.34
C ALA A 82 43.75 24.96 54.52
N THR A 83 44.16 23.73 54.21
CA THR A 83 44.46 22.55 55.03
C THR A 83 45.16 22.77 56.38
N PRO A 84 45.08 21.74 57.26
CA PRO A 84 46.31 21.13 57.77
C PRO A 84 46.36 19.61 57.62
N ARG A 85 47.58 19.11 57.38
CA ARG A 85 48.01 17.71 57.49
C ARG A 85 47.98 17.27 58.96
N ASP A 86 47.55 16.04 59.24
CA ASP A 86 48.33 15.20 60.17
C ASP A 86 48.18 13.67 60.03
N GLN A 87 49.34 13.04 60.15
CA GLN A 87 49.74 11.70 60.62
C GLN A 87 48.91 10.41 60.38
N ARG A 88 49.54 9.57 59.54
CA ARG A 88 49.71 8.09 59.60
C ARG A 88 49.00 7.32 60.73
N ARG A 89 48.12 6.40 60.32
CA ARG A 89 47.98 5.06 60.95
C ARG A 89 47.77 3.99 59.88
N ARG A 90 48.74 3.07 59.77
CA ARG A 90 48.63 1.84 59.00
C ARG A 90 47.62 0.92 59.70
N THR A 91 46.52 0.61 59.03
CA THR A 91 45.70 -0.58 59.32
C THR A 91 45.39 -1.26 57.99
N ALA A 92 45.63 -2.57 57.94
CA ALA A 92 45.43 -3.38 56.76
C ALA A 92 43.93 -3.62 56.55
N THR A 93 43.42 -3.25 55.38
CA THR A 93 42.03 -3.46 54.96
C THR A 93 42.00 -4.58 53.91
N PRO A 94 41.07 -5.55 53.99
CA PRO A 94 41.07 -6.71 53.12
C PRO A 94 40.80 -6.31 51.67
N ARG A 95 41.44 -7.01 50.74
CA ARG A 95 41.20 -6.89 49.29
C ARG A 95 39.70 -7.06 49.03
N ARG A 96 39.01 -5.94 48.76
CA ARG A 96 37.72 -5.97 48.08
C ARG A 96 37.99 -6.49 46.68
N HIS A 97 37.43 -7.65 46.36
CA HIS A 97 37.23 -8.05 44.98
C HIS A 97 36.36 -6.99 44.31
N THR A 98 36.97 -6.16 43.47
CA THR A 98 36.24 -5.37 42.49
C THR A 98 35.54 -6.38 41.57
N PRO A 99 34.22 -6.32 41.37
CA PRO A 99 33.61 -7.06 40.28
C PRO A 99 34.28 -6.56 39.01
N VAL A 100 34.80 -7.46 38.19
CA VAL A 100 35.13 -7.15 36.81
C VAL A 100 33.82 -6.72 36.17
N THR A 101 33.62 -5.41 36.04
CA THR A 101 32.58 -4.87 35.19
C THR A 101 32.96 -5.27 33.77
N GLY A 102 32.39 -6.38 33.30
CA GLY A 102 32.42 -6.69 31.87
C GLY A 102 31.89 -5.47 31.13
N HIS A 103 32.66 -4.96 30.18
CA HIS A 103 32.12 -4.02 29.21
C HIS A 103 30.92 -4.71 28.56
N ARG A 104 29.70 -4.30 28.88
CA ARG A 104 28.55 -4.55 28.00
C ARG A 104 28.85 -3.76 26.73
N THR A 105 29.52 -4.40 25.77
CA THR A 105 29.64 -3.86 24.42
C THR A 105 28.22 -3.69 23.90
N THR A 106 27.82 -2.44 23.66
CA THR A 106 26.52 -2.13 23.07
C THR A 106 26.43 -2.85 21.72
N PRO A 107 25.31 -3.56 21.43
CA PRO A 107 25.18 -4.27 20.17
C PRO A 107 25.27 -3.27 19.01
N ARG A 108 26.05 -3.61 17.99
CA ARG A 108 26.07 -2.84 16.74
C ARG A 108 24.84 -3.22 15.93
N CYS A 109 24.11 -2.19 15.54
CA CYS A 109 22.89 -2.29 14.75
C CYS A 109 23.10 -1.57 13.43
N LEU A 110 22.79 -2.21 12.31
CA LEU A 110 22.75 -1.58 10.99
C LEU A 110 21.28 -1.32 10.63
N LEU A 111 20.95 -0.08 10.28
CA LEU A 111 19.60 0.35 9.97
C LEU A 111 19.49 0.73 8.50
N LEU A 112 18.73 -0.08 7.75
CA LEU A 112 18.43 0.05 6.32
C LEU A 112 16.94 0.36 6.14
N VAL A 113 16.56 1.62 6.35
CA VAL A 113 15.17 2.04 6.16
C VAL A 113 15.13 2.91 4.91
N ALA A 114 14.88 2.28 3.75
CA ALA A 114 14.83 2.98 2.47
C ALA A 114 13.39 3.21 2.01
N PRO A 115 13.04 4.42 1.51
CA PRO A 115 13.71 5.72 1.66
C PRO A 115 13.33 6.47 2.95
N GLU A 116 12.77 5.79 3.95
CA GLU A 116 11.99 6.46 5.00
C GLU A 116 12.84 6.78 6.22
N ARG A 117 12.81 8.06 6.61
CA ARG A 117 13.43 8.49 7.87
C ARG A 117 12.63 7.93 9.05
N VAL A 118 13.34 7.39 10.04
CA VAL A 118 12.73 7.03 11.33
C VAL A 118 12.29 8.31 12.05
N PRO A 119 11.00 8.48 12.38
CA PRO A 119 10.51 9.68 13.05
C PRO A 119 11.07 9.82 14.47
N GLU A 120 11.17 11.04 14.98
CA GLU A 120 11.33 11.24 16.43
C GLU A 120 10.02 10.90 17.16
N PRO A 121 10.06 10.43 18.42
CA PRO A 121 11.24 10.21 19.27
C PRO A 121 11.94 8.87 19.03
N TRP A 122 11.45 8.05 18.09
CA TRP A 122 11.94 6.67 17.87
C TRP A 122 13.39 6.61 17.42
N ARG A 123 13.82 7.58 16.62
CA ARG A 123 15.22 7.67 16.18
C ARG A 123 16.17 7.89 17.36
N SER A 124 15.84 8.83 18.25
CA SER A 124 16.59 9.06 19.49
C SER A 124 16.60 7.82 20.37
N ARG A 125 15.44 7.16 20.52
CA ARG A 125 15.31 5.94 21.31
C ARG A 125 16.21 4.80 20.82
N VAL A 126 16.35 4.64 19.50
CA VAL A 126 17.26 3.62 18.92
C VAL A 126 18.72 3.93 19.27
N GLY A 127 19.12 5.20 19.28
CA GLY A 127 20.46 5.61 19.69
C GLY A 127 20.77 5.34 21.17
N GLU A 128 19.75 5.25 22.03
CA GLU A 128 19.92 4.86 23.44
C GLU A 128 20.10 3.34 23.62
N LEU A 129 19.55 2.54 22.71
CA LEU A 129 19.51 1.08 22.82
C LEU A 129 20.74 0.39 22.21
N VAL A 130 21.22 0.91 21.09
CA VAL A 130 22.26 0.29 20.26
C VAL A 130 23.25 1.34 19.78
N ASN A 131 24.34 0.91 19.13
CA ASN A 131 25.18 1.80 18.33
C ASN A 131 24.73 1.70 16.86
N PRO A 132 23.80 2.55 16.39
CA PRO A 132 23.23 2.42 15.05
C PRO A 132 24.16 2.98 13.98
N THR A 133 24.37 2.22 12.92
CA THR A 133 24.85 2.71 11.63
C THR A 133 23.65 2.92 10.73
N TRP A 134 23.38 4.17 10.33
CA TRP A 134 22.29 4.51 9.42
C TRP A 134 22.81 4.41 7.99
N TRP A 135 22.28 3.50 7.20
CA TRP A 135 22.76 3.28 5.83
C TRP A 135 21.62 3.36 4.82
N PRO A 136 21.66 4.32 3.87
CA PRO A 136 20.59 4.51 2.89
C PRO A 136 20.72 3.59 1.66
N GLY A 137 21.85 2.90 1.50
CA GLY A 137 22.15 2.06 0.35
C GLY A 137 21.57 0.66 0.43
N ALA A 138 21.53 -0.01 -0.73
CA ALA A 138 21.16 -1.42 -0.85
C ALA A 138 22.41 -2.30 -0.74
N LEU A 139 22.38 -3.32 0.14
CA LEU A 139 23.55 -4.15 0.44
C LEU A 139 24.07 -4.93 -0.77
N ASP A 140 23.17 -5.27 -1.69
CA ASP A 140 23.42 -6.06 -2.89
C ASP A 140 23.85 -5.22 -4.10
N ARG A 141 23.31 -4.00 -4.24
CA ARG A 141 23.58 -3.13 -5.41
C ARG A 141 24.92 -2.44 -5.37
N CYS A 142 25.39 -2.02 -4.19
CA CYS A 142 26.66 -1.32 -4.03
C CYS A 142 27.55 -2.01 -2.98
N PRO A 143 28.05 -3.25 -3.25
CA PRO A 143 28.79 -4.02 -2.26
C PRO A 143 30.03 -3.30 -1.72
N ASP A 144 30.72 -2.56 -2.58
CA ASP A 144 31.98 -1.86 -2.29
C ASP A 144 31.79 -0.61 -1.42
N GLU A 145 30.56 -0.06 -1.39
CA GLU A 145 30.24 1.14 -0.61
C GLU A 145 29.70 0.79 0.78
N ASN A 146 29.36 -0.48 1.02
CA ASN A 146 28.74 -0.87 2.29
C ASN A 146 29.63 -0.54 3.49
N PRO A 147 29.02 -0.17 4.64
CA PRO A 147 29.75 -0.04 5.88
C PRO A 147 30.33 -1.40 6.29
N PRO A 148 31.30 -1.45 7.21
CA PRO A 148 31.74 -2.70 7.82
C PRO A 148 30.54 -3.52 8.31
N LEU A 149 30.48 -4.78 7.88
CA LEU A 149 29.34 -5.68 8.10
C LEU A 149 29.68 -6.80 9.10
N GLU A 150 30.97 -7.00 9.38
CA GLU A 150 31.51 -8.15 10.10
C GLU A 150 31.01 -8.22 11.54
N ASP A 151 30.79 -7.08 12.17
CA ASP A 151 30.37 -6.94 13.56
C ASP A 151 28.92 -6.50 13.76
N VAL A 152 28.13 -6.46 12.67
CA VAL A 152 26.70 -6.18 12.73
C VAL A 152 25.97 -7.33 13.42
N THR A 153 25.35 -7.06 14.56
CA THR A 153 24.61 -8.05 15.36
C THR A 153 23.10 -8.01 15.12
N VAL A 154 22.57 -6.82 14.79
CA VAL A 154 21.16 -6.59 14.46
C VAL A 154 21.07 -5.82 13.14
N LEU A 155 20.20 -6.28 12.25
CA LEU A 155 19.87 -5.60 11.01
C LEU A 155 18.39 -5.19 11.04
N VAL A 156 18.09 -3.91 10.86
CA VAL A 156 16.73 -3.43 10.63
C VAL A 156 16.59 -3.09 9.16
N THR A 157 15.61 -3.65 8.45
CA THR A 157 15.53 -3.54 6.98
C THR A 157 14.08 -3.42 6.48
N THR A 158 13.93 -2.90 5.26
CA THR A 158 12.67 -2.81 4.52
C THR A 158 12.89 -3.01 3.02
N HIS A 159 12.24 -4.01 2.43
CA HIS A 159 12.19 -4.23 0.97
C HIS A 159 13.56 -4.20 0.27
N GLN A 160 14.63 -4.56 0.97
CA GLN A 160 15.97 -4.75 0.42
C GLN A 160 16.20 -6.23 0.20
N GLU A 161 16.65 -6.64 -0.98
CA GLU A 161 16.93 -8.04 -1.27
C GLU A 161 18.02 -8.56 -0.33
N LEU A 162 17.65 -9.45 0.58
CA LEU A 162 18.48 -9.99 1.64
C LEU A 162 18.63 -11.50 1.44
N GLY A 163 19.25 -11.84 0.30
CA GLY A 163 19.62 -13.22 -0.04
C GLY A 163 20.84 -13.75 0.72
N ALA A 164 21.13 -15.04 0.55
CA ALA A 164 22.27 -15.73 1.17
C ALA A 164 23.62 -14.98 1.00
N THR A 165 23.90 -14.41 -0.17
CA THR A 165 25.14 -13.67 -0.43
C THR A 165 25.26 -12.43 0.45
N ALA A 166 24.20 -11.63 0.57
CA ALA A 166 24.19 -10.43 1.42
C ALA A 166 24.28 -10.81 2.91
N LEU A 167 23.51 -11.81 3.33
CA LEU A 167 23.52 -12.31 4.71
C LEU A 167 24.89 -12.86 5.12
N SER A 168 25.59 -13.58 4.23
CA SER A 168 26.90 -14.20 4.53
C SER A 168 27.99 -13.18 4.84
N ARG A 169 27.82 -11.92 4.43
CA ARG A 169 28.75 -10.82 4.73
C ARG A 169 28.63 -10.29 6.16
N MET A 170 27.59 -10.69 6.89
CA MET A 170 27.36 -10.33 8.29
C MET A 170 27.49 -11.55 9.20
N PRO A 171 28.71 -12.08 9.45
CA PRO A 171 28.94 -13.29 10.24
C PRO A 171 28.41 -13.19 11.68
N ALA A 172 28.44 -12.01 12.30
CA ALA A 172 27.96 -11.77 13.66
C ALA A 172 26.44 -11.54 13.78
N LEU A 173 25.70 -11.55 12.67
CA LEU A 173 24.27 -11.26 12.66
C LEU A 173 23.49 -12.29 13.48
N ARG A 174 22.64 -11.80 14.39
CA ARG A 174 21.77 -12.62 15.24
C ARG A 174 20.29 -12.33 15.05
N LEU A 175 19.96 -11.13 14.56
CA LEU A 175 18.58 -10.67 14.43
C LEU A 175 18.38 -9.81 13.18
N VAL A 176 17.34 -10.10 12.42
CA VAL A 176 16.78 -9.24 11.39
C VAL A 176 15.41 -8.74 11.85
N ILE A 177 15.21 -7.42 11.84
CA ILE A 177 13.91 -6.79 12.06
C ILE A 177 13.45 -6.20 10.72
N ALA A 178 12.50 -6.85 10.07
CA ALA A 178 11.79 -6.33 8.92
C ALA A 178 10.78 -5.27 9.40
N THR A 179 10.91 -4.02 8.91
CA THR A 179 9.93 -2.97 9.24
C THR A 179 8.67 -3.05 8.36
N SER A 180 8.50 -4.13 7.60
CA SER A 180 7.31 -4.46 6.83
C SER A 180 6.60 -5.68 7.42
N THR A 181 5.33 -5.89 7.06
CA THR A 181 4.64 -7.16 7.32
C THR A 181 5.22 -8.29 6.46
N ALA A 182 5.50 -7.99 5.19
CA ALA A 182 6.06 -8.95 4.24
C ALA A 182 7.56 -9.18 4.50
N THR A 183 8.03 -10.39 4.23
CA THR A 183 9.42 -10.83 4.44
C THR A 183 9.96 -11.65 3.27
N ASP A 184 9.28 -11.59 2.12
CA ASP A 184 9.60 -12.29 0.87
C ASP A 184 10.97 -11.91 0.30
N TYR A 185 11.47 -10.73 0.62
CA TYR A 185 12.80 -10.25 0.27
C TYR A 185 13.92 -10.78 1.19
N ILE A 186 13.61 -11.65 2.16
CA ILE A 186 14.59 -12.21 3.12
C ILE A 186 14.71 -13.72 2.88
N ASP A 187 15.93 -14.22 2.72
CA ASP A 187 16.20 -15.66 2.68
C ASP A 187 16.05 -16.28 4.09
N LEU A 188 14.80 -16.59 4.44
CA LEU A 188 14.43 -17.14 5.75
C LEU A 188 15.10 -18.50 6.02
N ASP A 189 15.33 -19.31 4.98
CA ASP A 189 15.99 -20.60 5.12
C ASP A 189 17.47 -20.43 5.46
N HIS A 190 18.15 -19.45 4.85
CA HIS A 190 19.51 -19.09 5.21
C HIS A 190 19.59 -18.54 6.63
N CYS A 191 18.66 -17.65 7.03
CA CYS A 191 18.58 -17.15 8.40
C CYS A 191 18.42 -18.29 9.40
N HIS A 192 17.49 -19.23 9.14
CA HIS A 192 17.25 -20.38 10.00
C HIS A 192 18.50 -21.27 10.14
N ARG A 193 19.16 -21.63 9.03
CA ARG A 193 20.40 -22.45 9.09
C ARG A 193 21.52 -21.81 9.91
N ARG A 194 21.53 -20.48 10.03
CA ARG A 194 22.52 -19.72 10.79
C ARG A 194 22.06 -19.33 12.20
N GLY A 195 20.85 -19.70 12.60
CA GLY A 195 20.28 -19.30 13.89
C GLY A 195 20.00 -17.79 13.99
N ILE A 196 19.78 -17.12 12.86
CA ILE A 196 19.39 -15.70 12.81
C ILE A 196 17.88 -15.61 13.03
N ALA A 197 17.47 -14.90 14.09
CA ALA A 197 16.06 -14.60 14.33
C ALA A 197 15.55 -13.57 13.31
N VAL A 198 14.29 -13.70 12.87
CA VAL A 198 13.66 -12.74 11.96
C VAL A 198 12.31 -12.34 12.53
N HIS A 199 12.11 -11.04 12.74
CA HIS A 199 10.85 -10.45 13.19
C HIS A 199 10.34 -9.46 12.15
N ASN A 200 9.03 -9.49 11.87
CA ASN A 200 8.37 -8.54 10.99
C ASN A 200 7.60 -7.48 11.79
N THR A 201 6.98 -6.54 11.08
CA THR A 201 6.18 -5.45 11.66
C THR A 201 4.74 -5.51 11.15
N PRO A 202 3.85 -6.28 11.79
CA PRO A 202 2.46 -6.41 11.36
C PRO A 202 1.58 -5.27 11.90
N GLY A 203 0.38 -5.10 11.33
CA GLY A 203 -0.71 -4.33 11.96
C GLY A 203 -0.58 -2.79 11.93
N TYR A 204 0.45 -2.24 11.30
CA TYR A 204 0.68 -0.77 11.28
C TYR A 204 -0.06 -0.03 10.16
N THR A 205 -0.74 -0.71 9.23
CA THR A 205 -1.22 -0.05 7.99
C THR A 205 -2.72 0.26 7.95
N GLY A 206 -3.52 -0.38 8.81
CA GLY A 206 -4.99 -0.43 8.72
C GLY A 206 -5.72 0.87 8.37
N PRO A 207 -5.65 1.91 9.23
CA PRO A 207 -6.33 3.19 9.00
C PRO A 207 -5.89 3.86 7.71
N SER A 208 -4.58 4.07 7.53
CA SER A 208 -3.99 4.80 6.41
C SER A 208 -4.33 4.16 5.05
N VAL A 209 -4.27 2.83 4.95
CA VAL A 209 -4.60 2.14 3.69
C VAL A 209 -6.10 2.20 3.39
N ALA A 210 -6.95 2.10 4.41
CA ALA A 210 -8.39 2.22 4.24
C ALA A 210 -8.80 3.63 3.79
N GLU A 211 -8.21 4.67 4.37
CA GLU A 211 -8.41 6.06 3.94
C GLU A 211 -7.90 6.29 2.51
N HIS A 212 -6.72 5.76 2.19
CA HIS A 212 -6.15 5.84 0.84
C HIS A 212 -7.03 5.14 -0.21
N ALA A 213 -7.65 4.00 0.12
CA ALA A 213 -8.60 3.34 -0.77
C ALA A 213 -9.79 4.25 -1.12
N PHE A 214 -10.26 5.07 -0.17
CA PHE A 214 -11.30 6.06 -0.43
C PHE A 214 -10.79 7.30 -1.16
N ALA A 215 -9.56 7.75 -0.91
CA ALA A 215 -8.94 8.80 -1.70
C ALA A 215 -8.84 8.40 -3.18
N LEU A 216 -8.40 7.17 -3.45
CA LEU A 216 -8.38 6.57 -4.78
C LEU A 216 -9.79 6.47 -5.38
N LEU A 217 -10.76 5.96 -4.62
CA LEU A 217 -12.14 5.88 -5.10
C LEU A 217 -12.69 7.25 -5.49
N LEU A 218 -12.56 8.26 -4.63
CA LEU A 218 -13.07 9.60 -4.89
C LEU A 218 -12.36 10.24 -6.09
N ALA A 219 -11.04 10.06 -6.20
CA ALA A 219 -10.26 10.54 -7.33
C ALA A 219 -10.75 9.94 -8.66
N THR A 220 -10.98 8.63 -8.69
CA THR A 220 -11.44 7.92 -9.89
C THR A 220 -12.92 8.21 -10.19
N ALA A 221 -13.80 8.14 -9.20
CA ALA A 221 -15.24 8.30 -9.39
C ALA A 221 -15.65 9.73 -9.77
N ARG A 222 -14.81 10.72 -9.44
CA ARG A 222 -15.07 12.15 -9.70
C ARG A 222 -14.10 12.79 -10.69
N HIS A 223 -13.22 12.00 -11.31
CA HIS A 223 -12.21 12.46 -12.27
C HIS A 223 -11.33 13.60 -11.73
N ILE A 224 -10.94 13.52 -10.45
CA ILE A 224 -10.25 14.61 -9.75
C ILE A 224 -8.90 14.88 -10.40
N CYS A 225 -8.13 13.84 -10.74
CA CYS A 225 -6.80 14.00 -11.32
C CYS A 225 -6.85 14.65 -12.71
N GLU A 226 -7.82 14.28 -13.55
CA GLU A 226 -8.03 14.89 -14.85
C GLU A 226 -8.49 16.34 -14.72
N ALA A 227 -9.42 16.62 -13.80
CA ALA A 227 -9.91 17.97 -13.53
C ALA A 227 -8.80 18.90 -12.99
N ASP A 228 -7.97 18.39 -12.08
CA ASP A 228 -6.81 19.11 -11.53
C ASP A 228 -5.78 19.42 -12.62
N ALA A 229 -5.44 18.45 -13.46
CA ALA A 229 -4.52 18.65 -14.58
C ALA A 229 -5.03 19.70 -15.58
N ALA A 230 -6.33 19.68 -15.89
CA ALA A 230 -6.95 20.68 -16.77
C ALA A 230 -6.98 22.07 -16.12
N ALA A 231 -7.28 22.17 -14.81
CA ALA A 231 -7.30 23.44 -14.08
C ALA A 231 -5.91 24.10 -14.03
N HIS A 232 -4.85 23.30 -13.96
CA HIS A 232 -3.46 23.76 -14.04
C HIS A 232 -2.94 23.95 -15.48
N GLY A 233 -3.76 23.71 -16.51
CA GLY A 233 -3.36 23.81 -17.92
C GLY A 233 -2.36 22.74 -18.39
N ARG A 234 -2.18 21.64 -17.63
CA ARG A 234 -1.30 20.52 -17.99
C ARG A 234 -1.89 19.62 -19.08
N THR A 235 -3.22 19.67 -19.24
CA THR A 235 -3.96 18.96 -20.28
C THR A 235 -5.00 19.89 -20.89
N ALA A 236 -5.43 19.59 -22.12
CA ALA A 236 -6.55 20.29 -22.73
C ALA A 236 -7.81 20.14 -21.86
N GLN A 237 -8.64 21.20 -21.79
CA GLN A 237 -9.96 21.11 -21.18
C GLN A 237 -10.85 20.22 -22.05
N ALA A 238 -11.14 19.02 -21.54
CA ALA A 238 -12.14 18.15 -22.13
C ALA A 238 -13.54 18.50 -21.56
N PRO A 239 -14.63 18.19 -22.27
CA PRO A 239 -15.97 18.29 -21.70
C PRO A 239 -16.06 17.50 -20.39
N PRO A 240 -16.73 18.02 -19.35
CA PRO A 240 -16.81 17.35 -18.07
C PRO A 240 -17.48 15.97 -18.23
N SER A 241 -16.80 14.93 -17.75
CA SER A 241 -17.40 13.60 -17.59
C SER A 241 -18.10 13.56 -16.24
N ALA A 242 -19.37 13.14 -16.22
CA ALA A 242 -20.13 13.04 -14.99
C ALA A 242 -19.58 11.88 -14.14
N GLY A 243 -19.20 12.20 -12.89
CA GLY A 243 -18.96 11.21 -11.86
C GLY A 243 -20.25 10.69 -11.23
N PHE A 244 -20.14 9.91 -10.15
CA PHE A 244 -21.29 9.48 -9.36
C PHE A 244 -21.11 9.70 -7.85
N ASP A 245 -22.23 9.85 -7.16
CA ASP A 245 -22.29 9.91 -5.70
C ASP A 245 -22.23 8.50 -5.10
N LEU A 246 -21.56 8.37 -3.94
CA LEU A 246 -21.40 7.09 -3.25
C LEU A 246 -22.65 6.67 -2.47
N ALA A 247 -23.45 7.61 -1.96
CA ALA A 247 -24.64 7.31 -1.17
C ALA A 247 -25.62 6.44 -1.96
N GLY A 248 -26.11 5.36 -1.34
CA GLY A 248 -27.01 4.39 -1.96
C GLY A 248 -26.34 3.39 -2.91
N ARG A 249 -25.03 3.54 -3.20
CA ARG A 249 -24.26 2.58 -4.00
C ARG A 249 -23.81 1.38 -3.16
N THR A 250 -23.39 0.32 -3.83
CA THR A 250 -22.95 -0.92 -3.21
C THR A 250 -21.42 -1.04 -3.27
N ALA A 251 -20.79 -1.14 -2.10
CA ALA A 251 -19.38 -1.50 -1.96
C ALA A 251 -19.25 -3.03 -1.79
N GLY A 252 -18.50 -3.67 -2.70
CA GLY A 252 -18.09 -5.06 -2.60
C GLY A 252 -16.65 -5.15 -2.10
N ILE A 253 -16.40 -5.86 -1.00
CA ILE A 253 -15.06 -5.94 -0.38
C ILE A 253 -14.56 -7.39 -0.42
N VAL A 254 -13.40 -7.58 -1.05
CA VAL A 254 -12.70 -8.86 -1.03
C VAL A 254 -11.64 -8.84 0.06
N GLY A 255 -11.83 -9.67 1.09
CA GLY A 255 -10.97 -9.80 2.26
C GLY A 255 -11.39 -8.87 3.40
N LEU A 256 -12.04 -9.43 4.43
CA LEU A 256 -12.51 -8.69 5.60
C LEU A 256 -11.51 -8.76 6.77
N GLY A 257 -10.24 -8.43 6.47
CA GLY A 257 -9.18 -8.25 7.46
C GLY A 257 -9.27 -6.90 8.18
N ASP A 258 -8.16 -6.43 8.78
CA ASP A 258 -8.11 -5.10 9.44
C ASP A 258 -8.43 -3.96 8.46
N ILE A 259 -7.77 -3.93 7.30
CA ILE A 259 -8.02 -2.94 6.23
C ILE A 259 -9.45 -3.05 5.71
N GLY A 260 -9.89 -4.25 5.31
CA GLY A 260 -11.24 -4.47 4.75
C GLY A 260 -12.36 -4.10 5.72
N THR A 261 -12.19 -4.36 7.01
CA THR A 261 -13.15 -3.96 8.07
C THR A 261 -13.26 -2.44 8.17
N ARG A 262 -12.14 -1.73 8.04
CA ARG A 262 -12.13 -0.25 8.06
C ARG A 262 -12.74 0.32 6.79
N ILE A 263 -12.43 -0.24 5.62
CA ILE A 263 -13.07 0.12 4.35
C ILE A 263 -14.58 -0.04 4.46
N ALA A 264 -15.07 -1.16 5.01
CA ALA A 264 -16.50 -1.39 5.23
C ALA A 264 -17.15 -0.32 6.12
N ARG A 265 -16.50 0.05 7.22
CA ARG A 265 -16.99 1.12 8.12
C ARG A 265 -17.04 2.49 7.43
N ILE A 266 -16.01 2.85 6.67
CA ILE A 266 -15.98 4.10 5.91
C ILE A 266 -17.07 4.09 4.83
N ALA A 267 -17.25 2.97 4.12
CA ALA A 267 -18.31 2.81 3.11
C ALA A 267 -19.71 3.05 3.70
N MET A 268 -20.00 2.46 4.87
CA MET A 268 -21.25 2.71 5.58
C MET A 268 -21.40 4.19 5.98
N GLY A 269 -20.32 4.85 6.38
CA GLY A 269 -20.29 6.29 6.66
C GLY A 269 -20.66 7.15 5.45
N PHE A 270 -20.30 6.73 4.23
CA PHE A 270 -20.76 7.34 2.98
C PHE A 270 -22.19 6.95 2.56
N GLY A 271 -22.90 6.16 3.37
CA GLY A 271 -24.24 5.67 3.07
C GLY A 271 -24.28 4.58 2.00
N MET A 272 -23.18 3.83 1.82
CA MET A 272 -23.12 2.70 0.90
C MET A 272 -23.69 1.42 1.55
N ARG A 273 -24.28 0.55 0.74
CA ARG A 273 -24.55 -0.84 1.11
C ARG A 273 -23.26 -1.65 1.03
N VAL A 274 -22.92 -2.41 2.05
CA VAL A 274 -21.67 -3.20 2.08
C VAL A 274 -21.93 -4.69 1.91
N LEU A 275 -21.30 -5.26 0.88
CA LEU A 275 -21.19 -6.69 0.64
C LEU A 275 -19.73 -7.10 0.80
N TYR A 276 -19.45 -8.30 1.33
CA TYR A 276 -18.07 -8.77 1.41
C TYR A 276 -17.93 -10.26 1.16
N VAL A 277 -16.71 -10.64 0.80
CA VAL A 277 -16.25 -12.01 0.59
C VAL A 277 -15.04 -12.24 1.50
N ASN A 278 -15.13 -13.24 2.38
CA ASN A 278 -14.01 -13.64 3.23
C ASN A 278 -14.00 -15.17 3.41
N PRO A 279 -12.84 -15.86 3.29
CA PRO A 279 -12.78 -17.31 3.42
C PRO A 279 -13.22 -17.84 4.78
N SER A 280 -12.87 -17.11 5.85
CA SER A 280 -13.33 -17.41 7.20
C SER A 280 -14.62 -16.67 7.51
N ALA A 281 -15.52 -17.32 8.25
CA ALA A 281 -16.69 -16.64 8.79
C ALA A 281 -16.22 -15.48 9.67
N ARG A 282 -16.56 -14.27 9.26
CA ARG A 282 -16.39 -13.04 10.02
C ARG A 282 -17.73 -12.34 10.02
N HIS A 283 -18.02 -11.59 11.08
CA HIS A 283 -19.24 -10.81 11.19
C HIS A 283 -18.87 -9.34 11.37
N LEU A 284 -19.59 -8.47 10.68
CA LEU A 284 -19.50 -7.03 10.83
C LEU A 284 -20.90 -6.45 10.66
N ASP A 285 -21.41 -5.80 11.70
CA ASP A 285 -22.73 -5.18 11.67
C ASP A 285 -22.84 -4.16 10.53
N GLY A 286 -23.95 -4.21 9.80
CA GLY A 286 -24.19 -3.37 8.62
C GLY A 286 -23.53 -3.84 7.32
N ALA A 287 -22.75 -4.94 7.36
CA ALA A 287 -22.14 -5.55 6.17
C ALA A 287 -22.65 -6.99 5.98
N THR A 288 -22.89 -7.39 4.72
CA THR A 288 -23.46 -8.71 4.40
C THR A 288 -22.43 -9.64 3.73
N PRO A 289 -22.15 -10.84 4.29
CA PRO A 289 -21.33 -11.83 3.62
C PRO A 289 -22.08 -12.42 2.41
N VAL A 290 -21.42 -12.51 1.26
CA VAL A 290 -21.97 -13.10 0.04
C VAL A 290 -20.90 -13.90 -0.72
N SER A 291 -21.32 -14.70 -1.72
CA SER A 291 -20.39 -15.29 -2.68
C SER A 291 -19.70 -14.22 -3.53
N LEU A 292 -18.50 -14.52 -4.05
CA LEU A 292 -17.79 -13.62 -4.96
C LEU A 292 -18.60 -13.25 -6.20
N GLY A 293 -19.26 -14.22 -6.83
CA GLY A 293 -20.09 -13.96 -8.02
C GLY A 293 -21.23 -12.98 -7.72
N ARG A 294 -21.96 -13.18 -6.63
CA ARG A 294 -23.02 -12.27 -6.18
C ARG A 294 -22.46 -10.88 -5.86
N MET A 295 -21.32 -10.79 -5.18
CA MET A 295 -20.69 -9.51 -4.87
C MET A 295 -20.34 -8.74 -6.16
N LEU A 296 -19.72 -9.39 -7.14
CA LEU A 296 -19.34 -8.74 -8.39
C LEU A 296 -20.56 -8.25 -9.18
N ALA A 297 -21.63 -9.05 -9.25
CA ALA A 297 -22.87 -8.69 -9.93
C ALA A 297 -23.62 -7.52 -9.26
N ASP A 298 -23.48 -7.36 -7.94
CA ASP A 298 -24.21 -6.37 -7.15
C ASP A 298 -23.41 -5.11 -6.82
N ALA A 299 -22.07 -5.14 -6.85
CA ALA A 299 -21.21 -4.04 -6.42
C ALA A 299 -21.05 -2.96 -7.51
N ASP A 300 -21.24 -1.71 -7.12
CA ASP A 300 -20.89 -0.54 -7.94
C ASP A 300 -19.39 -0.20 -7.79
N VAL A 301 -18.81 -0.51 -6.63
CA VAL A 301 -17.38 -0.38 -6.35
C VAL A 301 -16.86 -1.67 -5.74
N VAL A 302 -15.78 -2.22 -6.26
CA VAL A 302 -15.10 -3.40 -5.73
C VAL A 302 -13.75 -3.00 -5.12
N PHE A 303 -13.55 -3.30 -3.84
CA PHE A 303 -12.30 -3.10 -3.12
C PHE A 303 -11.56 -4.42 -2.93
N LEU A 304 -10.26 -4.44 -3.26
CA LEU A 304 -9.37 -5.56 -2.98
C LEU A 304 -8.47 -5.23 -1.78
N SER A 305 -8.70 -5.94 -0.67
CA SER A 305 -7.93 -5.87 0.58
C SER A 305 -7.49 -7.27 1.06
N ALA A 306 -7.41 -8.24 0.14
CA ALA A 306 -7.07 -9.63 0.42
C ALA A 306 -5.57 -9.90 0.23
N PRO A 307 -4.97 -10.86 0.96
CA PRO A 307 -3.59 -11.25 0.75
C PRO A 307 -3.40 -11.95 -0.60
N LEU A 308 -2.19 -11.85 -1.14
CA LEU A 308 -1.76 -12.63 -2.30
C LEU A 308 -1.42 -14.06 -1.85
N THR A 309 -2.08 -15.03 -2.48
CA THR A 309 -1.82 -16.46 -2.35
C THR A 309 -1.86 -17.08 -3.74
N PRO A 310 -1.42 -18.34 -3.92
CA PRO A 310 -1.59 -19.02 -5.20
C PRO A 310 -3.03 -19.03 -5.72
N SER A 311 -4.03 -19.07 -4.82
CA SER A 311 -5.45 -19.07 -5.19
C SER A 311 -6.04 -17.67 -5.43
N THR A 312 -5.38 -16.60 -4.99
CA THR A 312 -5.83 -15.20 -5.21
C THR A 312 -4.99 -14.47 -6.26
N ARG A 313 -3.94 -15.10 -6.80
CA ARG A 313 -3.24 -14.60 -7.98
C ARG A 313 -4.21 -14.51 -9.16
N HIS A 314 -4.22 -13.35 -9.81
CA HIS A 314 -5.14 -12.94 -10.86
C HIS A 314 -6.60 -13.20 -10.47
N LEU A 315 -6.93 -12.89 -9.20
CA LEU A 315 -8.29 -12.92 -8.73
C LEU A 315 -9.18 -12.10 -9.67
N MET A 316 -8.84 -10.87 -10.00
CA MET A 316 -9.54 -10.10 -11.01
C MET A 316 -8.99 -10.41 -12.39
N ASN A 317 -9.61 -11.39 -13.05
CA ASN A 317 -9.34 -11.82 -14.41
C ASN A 317 -10.49 -11.39 -15.36
N ARG A 318 -10.38 -11.77 -16.63
CA ARG A 318 -11.36 -11.40 -17.67
C ARG A 318 -12.80 -11.74 -17.28
N ASP A 319 -13.05 -12.97 -16.86
CA ASP A 319 -14.41 -13.45 -16.54
C ASP A 319 -15.00 -12.69 -15.35
N ARG A 320 -14.19 -12.41 -14.33
CA ARG A 320 -14.64 -11.64 -13.17
C ARG A 320 -14.86 -10.16 -13.48
N PHE A 321 -14.09 -9.56 -14.38
CA PHE A 321 -14.42 -8.23 -14.91
C PHE A 321 -15.73 -8.23 -15.71
N HIS A 322 -16.04 -9.31 -16.45
CA HIS A 322 -17.33 -9.47 -17.12
C HIS A 322 -18.50 -9.69 -16.17
N ALA A 323 -18.26 -10.32 -15.00
CA ALA A 323 -19.27 -10.51 -13.96
C ALA A 323 -19.55 -9.24 -13.14
N MET A 324 -18.69 -8.22 -13.22
CA MET A 324 -18.94 -6.93 -12.59
C MET A 324 -20.08 -6.19 -13.29
N LYS A 325 -20.78 -5.32 -12.55
CA LYS A 325 -21.70 -4.36 -13.16
C LYS A 325 -20.99 -3.53 -14.23
N SER A 326 -21.66 -3.30 -15.35
CA SER A 326 -21.20 -2.32 -16.34
C SER A 326 -21.12 -0.94 -15.70
N GLY A 327 -19.98 -0.27 -15.83
CA GLY A 327 -19.71 1.00 -15.18
C GLY A 327 -19.27 0.91 -13.72
N ALA A 328 -18.95 -0.28 -13.20
CA ALA A 328 -18.36 -0.41 -11.87
C ALA A 328 -16.92 0.15 -11.82
N ILE A 329 -16.45 0.42 -10.59
CA ILE A 329 -15.07 0.82 -10.30
C ILE A 329 -14.35 -0.31 -9.54
N LEU A 330 -13.10 -0.60 -9.92
CA LEU A 330 -12.20 -1.46 -9.15
C LEU A 330 -11.18 -0.62 -8.37
N ILE A 331 -10.99 -0.90 -7.08
CA ILE A 331 -9.94 -0.32 -6.24
C ILE A 331 -9.05 -1.44 -5.71
N ASN A 332 -7.75 -1.39 -6.00
CA ASN A 332 -6.76 -2.32 -5.44
C ASN A 332 -5.77 -1.58 -4.55
N VAL A 333 -5.76 -1.94 -3.26
CA VAL A 333 -4.78 -1.48 -2.25
C VAL A 333 -4.02 -2.65 -1.62
N SER A 334 -3.97 -3.77 -2.35
CA SER A 334 -3.28 -5.01 -1.98
C SER A 334 -2.12 -5.28 -2.96
N ALA A 335 -1.71 -6.53 -3.12
CA ALA A 335 -0.72 -6.90 -4.13
C ALA A 335 -1.21 -6.66 -5.57
N ASP A 336 -0.30 -6.24 -6.44
CA ASP A 336 -0.58 -5.96 -7.86
C ASP A 336 -1.14 -7.21 -8.56
N GLU A 337 -0.59 -8.38 -8.22
CA GLU A 337 -0.92 -9.67 -8.85
C GLU A 337 -2.28 -10.23 -8.46
N LEU A 338 -3.07 -9.54 -7.64
CA LEU A 338 -4.50 -9.85 -7.52
C LEU A 338 -5.26 -9.50 -8.80
N VAL A 339 -4.70 -8.64 -9.66
CA VAL A 339 -5.33 -8.18 -10.90
C VAL A 339 -4.50 -8.66 -12.10
N ASP A 340 -5.16 -9.28 -13.07
CA ASP A 340 -4.53 -9.57 -14.37
C ASP A 340 -4.40 -8.25 -15.17
N PRO A 341 -3.18 -7.79 -15.50
CA PRO A 341 -2.98 -6.51 -16.19
C PRO A 341 -3.61 -6.47 -17.59
N GLY A 342 -3.60 -7.60 -18.31
CA GLY A 342 -4.19 -7.71 -19.64
C GLY A 342 -5.71 -7.66 -19.58
N ALA A 343 -6.30 -8.35 -18.61
CA ALA A 343 -7.75 -8.33 -18.41
C ALA A 343 -8.25 -6.94 -17.98
N LEU A 344 -7.55 -6.25 -17.08
CA LEU A 344 -7.89 -4.89 -16.67
C LEU A 344 -7.82 -3.92 -17.86
N ARG A 345 -6.75 -3.99 -18.66
CA ARG A 345 -6.59 -3.20 -19.88
C ARG A 345 -7.79 -3.38 -20.81
N SER A 346 -8.18 -4.61 -21.11
CA SER A 346 -9.35 -4.89 -21.95
C SER A 346 -10.62 -4.31 -21.35
N ALA A 347 -10.87 -4.52 -20.05
CA ALA A 347 -12.08 -4.02 -19.38
C ALA A 347 -12.18 -2.48 -19.41
N LEU A 348 -11.07 -1.77 -19.26
CA LEU A 348 -11.02 -0.30 -19.36
C LEU A 348 -11.20 0.20 -20.79
N LEU A 349 -10.50 -0.40 -21.77
CA LEU A 349 -10.59 0.00 -23.18
C LEU A 349 -11.97 -0.29 -23.79
N GLU A 350 -12.60 -1.40 -23.40
CA GLU A 350 -13.97 -1.75 -23.81
C GLU A 350 -15.04 -0.91 -23.11
N GLY A 351 -14.67 -0.07 -22.14
CA GLY A 351 -15.61 0.75 -21.38
C GLY A 351 -16.51 -0.05 -20.43
N ARG A 352 -16.12 -1.28 -20.08
CA ARG A 352 -16.86 -2.12 -19.12
C ARG A 352 -16.78 -1.55 -17.70
N LEU A 353 -15.62 -1.01 -17.35
CA LEU A 353 -15.43 -0.30 -16.09
C LEU A 353 -15.53 1.21 -16.32
N ALA A 354 -16.19 1.91 -15.38
CA ALA A 354 -16.15 3.37 -15.33
C ALA A 354 -14.77 3.87 -14.88
N GLY A 355 -14.00 3.02 -14.21
CA GLY A 355 -12.59 3.26 -13.93
C GLY A 355 -11.99 2.20 -13.03
N ALA A 356 -10.70 2.34 -12.78
CA ALA A 356 -10.00 1.57 -11.76
C ALA A 356 -8.95 2.44 -11.05
N ALA A 357 -8.59 2.04 -9.84
CA ALA A 357 -7.52 2.66 -9.08
C ALA A 357 -6.59 1.61 -8.47
N LEU A 358 -5.28 1.77 -8.63
CA LEU A 358 -4.28 0.81 -8.16
C LEU A 358 -3.21 1.51 -7.32
N ASP A 359 -2.97 1.05 -6.09
CA ASP A 359 -1.81 1.44 -5.28
C ASP A 359 -0.66 0.45 -5.50
N LEU A 360 0.12 0.67 -6.56
CA LEU A 360 1.05 -0.30 -7.11
C LEU A 360 2.37 -0.36 -6.36
N ALA A 361 2.88 -1.59 -6.18
CA ALA A 361 4.25 -1.83 -5.73
C ALA A 361 5.24 -1.98 -6.91
N GLY A 362 4.79 -2.55 -8.02
CA GLY A 362 5.57 -2.88 -9.21
C GLY A 362 5.63 -1.76 -10.26
N PRO A 363 6.17 -2.07 -11.45
CA PRO A 363 6.28 -1.11 -12.54
C PRO A 363 4.90 -0.70 -13.07
N THR A 364 4.78 0.58 -13.44
CA THR A 364 3.56 1.13 -14.07
C THR A 364 3.50 0.92 -15.57
N THR A 365 4.56 0.39 -16.19
CA THR A 365 4.65 0.17 -17.64
C THR A 365 3.49 -0.67 -18.22
N PRO A 366 2.94 -1.71 -17.54
CA PRO A 366 1.79 -2.46 -18.05
C PRO A 366 0.51 -1.63 -18.13
N TYR A 367 0.46 -0.48 -17.45
CA TYR A 367 -0.71 0.37 -17.29
C TYR A 367 -0.57 1.73 -17.99
N ALA A 368 0.59 1.98 -18.61
CA ALA A 368 0.89 3.25 -19.26
C ALA A 368 -0.17 3.59 -20.34
N GLY A 369 -0.67 4.83 -20.27
CA GLY A 369 -1.63 5.38 -21.22
C GLY A 369 -3.04 4.79 -21.13
N LEU A 370 -3.37 3.97 -20.12
CA LEU A 370 -4.73 3.47 -19.96
C LEU A 370 -5.66 4.60 -19.50
N PRO A 371 -6.81 4.79 -20.18
CA PRO A 371 -7.80 5.76 -19.75
C PRO A 371 -8.51 5.28 -18.48
N ARG A 372 -9.06 6.22 -17.70
CA ARG A 372 -9.89 5.93 -16.50
C ARG A 372 -9.15 5.06 -15.47
N LEU A 373 -7.84 5.22 -15.38
CA LEU A 373 -6.99 4.52 -14.43
C LEU A 373 -6.27 5.53 -13.55
N THR A 374 -6.55 5.50 -12.26
CA THR A 374 -5.80 6.24 -11.24
C THR A 374 -4.71 5.32 -10.67
N MET A 375 -3.49 5.82 -10.51
CA MET A 375 -2.41 5.02 -9.93
C MET A 375 -1.64 5.82 -8.89
N THR A 376 -1.24 5.14 -7.82
CA THR A 376 -0.24 5.61 -6.87
C THR A 376 0.84 4.55 -6.71
N HIS A 377 2.03 4.97 -6.30
CA HIS A 377 3.14 4.04 -6.02
C HIS A 377 3.25 3.82 -4.50
N ARG A 378 2.63 2.73 -4.02
CA ARG A 378 2.63 2.27 -2.62
C ARG A 378 2.45 3.41 -1.60
N ARG A 379 1.46 4.26 -1.81
CA ARG A 379 1.18 5.45 -0.97
C ARG A 379 0.23 5.17 0.19
N GLY A 380 -0.49 4.04 0.19
CA GLY A 380 -1.48 3.74 1.23
C GLY A 380 -0.90 3.65 2.65
N THR A 381 0.41 3.42 2.79
CA THR A 381 1.08 3.37 4.08
C THR A 381 1.82 4.67 4.43
N TYR A 382 1.81 5.67 3.57
CA TYR A 382 2.69 6.84 3.67
C TYR A 382 2.02 8.02 4.39
N THR A 383 1.68 7.83 5.67
CA THR A 383 1.20 8.89 6.57
C THR A 383 2.06 8.97 7.82
N TYR A 384 2.12 10.14 8.47
CA TYR A 384 2.90 10.32 9.70
C TYR A 384 2.52 9.29 10.77
N GLU A 385 1.23 9.08 10.99
CA GLU A 385 0.69 8.14 11.99
C GLU A 385 1.01 6.68 11.63
N CYS A 386 1.10 6.34 10.34
CA CYS A 386 1.50 5.01 9.89
C CYS A 386 2.99 4.77 10.16
N LEU A 387 3.82 5.74 9.81
CA LEU A 387 5.26 5.69 10.01
C LEU A 387 5.61 5.63 11.51
N GLU A 388 4.89 6.39 12.35
CA GLU A 388 5.01 6.35 13.80
C GLU A 388 4.59 5.01 14.39
N ARG A 389 3.41 4.48 14.03
CA ARG A 389 2.96 3.16 14.52
C ARG A 389 3.93 2.05 14.13
N ARG A 390 4.44 2.10 12.90
CA ARG A 390 5.45 1.17 12.42
C ARG A 390 6.74 1.28 13.23
N ALA A 391 7.22 2.51 13.46
CA ALA A 391 8.39 2.78 14.27
C ALA A 391 8.25 2.24 15.69
N ALA A 392 7.11 2.49 16.32
CA ALA A 392 6.80 1.98 17.65
C ALA A 392 6.94 0.45 17.74
N ILE A 393 6.42 -0.28 16.75
CA ILE A 393 6.42 -1.75 16.77
C ILE A 393 7.83 -2.31 16.59
N TRP A 394 8.57 -1.87 15.56
CA TRP A 394 9.88 -2.45 15.31
C TRP A 394 10.91 -2.00 16.36
N VAL A 395 10.78 -0.80 16.92
CA VAL A 395 11.62 -0.35 18.05
C VAL A 395 11.31 -1.14 19.31
N ALA A 396 10.04 -1.43 19.62
CA ALA A 396 9.70 -2.30 20.74
C ALA A 396 10.27 -3.72 20.56
N THR A 397 10.33 -4.23 19.34
CA THR A 397 11.02 -5.49 19.02
C THR A 397 12.53 -5.38 19.25
N LEU A 398 13.16 -4.28 18.83
CA LEU A 398 14.57 -4.02 19.11
C LEU A 398 14.85 -3.94 20.62
N GLU A 399 14.01 -3.25 21.39
CA GLU A 399 14.13 -3.13 22.84
C GLU A 399 14.12 -4.49 23.55
N ARG A 400 13.14 -5.34 23.21
CA ARG A 400 13.06 -6.71 23.74
C ARG A 400 14.29 -7.52 23.37
N ALA A 401 14.72 -7.43 22.11
CA ALA A 401 15.90 -8.15 21.64
C ALA A 401 17.18 -7.71 22.37
N VAL A 402 17.40 -6.41 22.58
CA VAL A 402 18.58 -5.90 23.30
C VAL A 402 18.53 -6.27 24.79
N GLY A 403 17.34 -6.40 25.36
CA GLY A 403 17.13 -6.86 26.74
C GLY A 403 17.38 -8.36 26.94
N GLU A 404 17.12 -9.18 25.92
CA GLU A 404 17.09 -10.64 26.05
C GLU A 404 18.12 -11.42 25.22
N LEU A 405 18.79 -10.81 24.21
CA LEU A 405 19.59 -11.46 23.14
C LEU A 405 19.81 -12.97 23.36
N PRO A 406 18.80 -13.81 23.09
CA PRO A 406 18.84 -15.22 23.44
C PRO A 406 19.86 -15.94 22.55
N GLU A 407 20.56 -16.94 23.09
CA GLU A 407 21.24 -17.93 22.28
C GLU A 407 20.19 -18.69 21.44
N GLY A 408 20.07 -18.34 20.16
CA GLY A 408 19.35 -19.12 19.15
C GLY A 408 17.85 -19.39 19.39
N GLY A 409 16.99 -18.61 18.76
CA GLY A 409 15.56 -18.93 18.66
C GLY A 409 14.91 -18.20 17.49
N VAL A 410 14.31 -18.94 16.56
CA VAL A 410 13.51 -18.38 15.46
C VAL A 410 12.07 -18.24 15.95
N GLN A 411 11.57 -17.00 16.08
CA GLN A 411 10.15 -16.73 16.28
C GLN A 411 9.65 -15.70 15.28
N ALA A 412 9.00 -16.18 14.21
CA ALA A 412 8.14 -15.34 13.38
C ALA A 412 6.76 -15.24 14.06
N GLU A 413 6.57 -14.32 15.00
CA GLU A 413 5.24 -14.04 15.51
C GLU A 413 4.44 -13.24 14.47
N GLY A 414 3.39 -13.85 13.91
CA GLY A 414 2.35 -13.14 13.15
C GLY A 414 2.30 -13.40 11.64
N CYS A 415 2.06 -14.64 11.24
CA CYS A 415 1.32 -14.95 10.01
C CYS A 415 0.58 -16.29 10.21
N PRO A 416 -0.75 -16.40 10.01
CA PRO A 416 -1.40 -17.70 10.00
C PRO A 416 -0.77 -18.52 8.86
N SER A 417 -0.16 -19.65 9.21
CA SER A 417 0.35 -20.60 8.23
C SER A 417 -0.76 -20.94 7.23
N PRO A 418 -0.48 -21.00 5.91
CA PRO A 418 -1.44 -21.64 5.00
C PRO A 418 -1.65 -23.09 5.49
N PRO A 419 -2.90 -23.60 5.49
CA PRO A 419 -3.14 -24.97 5.93
C PRO A 419 -2.29 -25.92 5.08
N ALA A 420 -1.67 -26.89 5.74
CA ALA A 420 -0.88 -27.94 5.10
C ALA A 420 -1.69 -28.61 3.98
N PRO A 421 -1.06 -28.97 2.84
CA PRO A 421 -1.77 -29.67 1.78
C PRO A 421 -2.07 -31.10 2.24
N GLY A 422 -3.31 -31.35 2.64
CA GLY A 422 -3.86 -32.71 2.71
C GLY A 422 -4.77 -32.99 3.91
N ARG A 423 -6.08 -32.91 3.68
CA ARG A 423 -6.96 -34.09 3.56
C ARG A 423 -8.17 -33.67 2.74
N ARG A 424 -8.44 -34.41 1.67
CA ARG A 424 -9.68 -34.28 0.90
C ARG A 424 -10.83 -34.51 1.87
N ALA A 425 -11.68 -33.50 2.06
CA ALA A 425 -13.05 -33.74 2.48
C ALA A 425 -13.83 -34.02 1.21
N GLU A 426 -14.21 -35.27 1.06
CA GLU A 426 -15.08 -35.76 0.01
C GLU A 426 -16.45 -35.07 0.07
N THR A 427 -17.02 -34.82 -1.11
CA THR A 427 -18.45 -34.85 -1.44
C THR A 427 -19.41 -33.93 -0.68
N CYS A 428 -19.87 -32.88 -1.37
CA CYS A 428 -21.30 -32.60 -1.53
C CYS A 428 -21.50 -31.80 -2.83
N LEU A 429 -21.32 -32.51 -3.95
CA LEU A 429 -22.02 -32.20 -5.19
C LEU A 429 -23.21 -33.17 -5.18
N ASP A 430 -24.39 -32.66 -4.86
CA ASP A 430 -25.63 -33.30 -5.28
C ASP A 430 -26.32 -32.34 -6.24
N GLU A 431 -26.30 -32.76 -7.51
CA GLU A 431 -27.27 -32.40 -8.52
C GLU A 431 -28.67 -32.85 -8.03
N HIS A 432 -29.68 -31.99 -8.16
CA HIS A 432 -31.00 -32.35 -8.71
C HIS A 432 -31.93 -31.12 -8.77
N ALA A 433 -32.53 -30.97 -9.96
CA ALA A 433 -33.65 -30.11 -10.38
C ALA A 433 -33.36 -28.64 -10.71
#